data_AF-A0A842P2I2-F1
#
_entry.id   AF-A0A842P2I2-F1
#
_cell.length_a   1.000
_cell.length_b   1.000
_cell.length_c   1.000
_cell.angle_alpha   90.00
_cell.angle_beta   90.00
_cell.angle_gamma   90.00
#
_symmetry.space_group_name_H-M   'P 1'
#
loop_
_entity.id
_entity.type
_entity.pdbx_description
1 polymer ?
#
loop_
_entity_poly.entity_id
_entity_poly.type
_entity_poly.pdbx_seq_one_letter_code
_entity_poly.pdbx_strand_id
1 'polypeptide(L)'
;LVDVRIGTDIGAGPFENYFFEQDVYESALNGLQWIIDNKDTAWPGVDESLHGIDIISLSWGITSHESGGSDGEDMHSRILDEATEAGVTVSNAAGNDGEDNDGLSGMSASSLSITVGATDDKNTVERGDDTIASYSSRGPRRDNGDNNPINELIPEISAPGTNIIQAEGCVTSGGCTNYLSDASENTYTGRGSGTSYATPSVTGIIALVIEANPDLDPLQIKEVLKQTAERRGPASAPDVDPYWNRDFGYGMVDAYEAVKMAQHLNQTEQSASIDPYLQNHLLDYNVSGSTGAIVGHSWGQQGVVERVEFRIGDGEWSEATYEIADNLSAGESFNWTVVLDLDGLSKGNQTVEIRAVSGEMISLPVLVTVEGTGLGMESSSGGVVLYAIGLAVLVMLLAAVLGWRMHSVSSELSRDSPNLNQSVMDAELVVSDDESPTDDFESLTVAELKDLLQQKGLSKSGNKQNLVDRLRDN
;
A
#
# COMPACT_ATOMS: atom_id res chain seq x y z
N LEU A 1 7.20 22.79 5.78
CA LEU A 1 8.23 23.59 5.03
C LEU A 1 9.35 22.62 4.67
N VAL A 2 9.61 22.33 3.39
CA VAL A 2 10.59 21.30 3.00
C VAL A 2 11.97 21.93 2.78
N ASP A 3 12.98 21.48 3.51
CA ASP A 3 14.39 21.85 3.27
C ASP A 3 14.94 21.01 2.12
N VAL A 4 15.26 21.66 1.00
CA VAL A 4 15.77 20.97 -0.18
C VAL A 4 17.28 21.04 -0.18
N ARG A 5 17.92 19.91 0.15
CA ARG A 5 19.36 19.75 0.04
C ARG A 5 19.70 19.10 -1.28
N ILE A 6 20.24 19.90 -2.19
CA ILE A 6 20.80 19.39 -3.43
C ILE A 6 22.19 18.87 -3.11
N GLY A 7 22.31 17.54 -2.98
CA GLY A 7 23.58 16.86 -2.85
C GLY A 7 24.47 17.19 -4.04
N THR A 8 25.50 17.99 -3.81
CA THR A 8 26.63 18.13 -4.73
C THR A 8 27.90 17.97 -3.91
N ASP A 9 28.58 16.83 -4.00
CA ASP A 9 29.94 16.69 -3.47
C ASP A 9 30.89 17.48 -4.38
N ILE A 10 30.84 18.82 -4.28
CA ILE A 10 31.32 19.76 -5.31
C ILE A 10 30.68 19.53 -6.73
N GLY A 11 29.87 18.49 -6.90
CA GLY A 11 29.34 17.98 -8.16
C GLY A 11 28.83 16.54 -8.02
N ALA A 12 28.07 16.21 -6.97
CA ALA A 12 27.30 14.95 -6.87
C ALA A 12 25.99 14.98 -7.71
N GLY A 13 26.09 15.56 -8.90
CA GLY A 13 25.30 15.12 -10.05
C GLY A 13 26.30 14.53 -11.06
N PRO A 14 25.88 13.59 -11.91
CA PRO A 14 26.73 12.94 -12.92
C PRO A 14 27.28 13.89 -14.02
N PHE A 15 27.27 15.22 -13.82
CA PHE A 15 27.34 16.22 -14.88
C PHE A 15 28.53 17.19 -14.81
N GLU A 16 29.48 17.03 -13.88
CA GLU A 16 30.70 17.86 -13.88
C GLU A 16 31.96 17.06 -14.29
N ASN A 17 32.28 17.16 -15.59
CA ASN A 17 33.60 16.90 -16.19
C ASN A 17 34.18 15.46 -16.14
N TYR A 18 33.39 14.45 -16.45
CA TYR A 18 33.93 13.10 -16.63
C TYR A 18 34.10 12.73 -18.11
N PHE A 19 35.33 12.36 -18.50
CA PHE A 19 35.67 11.95 -19.87
C PHE A 19 35.31 10.48 -20.15
N PHE A 20 34.96 9.71 -19.11
CA PHE A 20 34.63 8.29 -19.20
C PHE A 20 33.37 7.96 -18.39
N GLU A 21 32.56 7.02 -18.89
CA GLU A 21 31.32 6.58 -18.26
C GLU A 21 31.55 6.00 -16.85
N GLN A 22 32.67 5.32 -16.62
CA GLN A 22 33.01 4.69 -15.33
C GLN A 22 33.06 5.70 -14.17
N ASP A 23 33.53 6.92 -14.39
CA ASP A 23 33.64 7.94 -13.34
C ASP A 23 32.25 8.48 -12.91
N VAL A 24 31.24 8.38 -13.80
CA VAL A 24 29.86 8.80 -13.52
C VAL A 24 29.16 7.82 -12.56
N TYR A 25 29.37 6.52 -12.75
CA TYR A 25 28.83 5.48 -11.86
C TYR A 25 29.38 5.60 -10.44
N GLU A 26 30.69 5.74 -10.31
CA GLU A 26 31.35 5.90 -9.00
C GLU A 26 30.88 7.18 -8.31
N SER A 27 30.75 8.29 -9.04
CA SER A 27 30.26 9.56 -8.48
C SER A 27 28.83 9.45 -7.93
N ALA A 28 27.96 8.69 -8.58
CA ALA A 28 26.58 8.54 -8.18
C ALA A 28 26.42 7.68 -6.91
N LEU A 29 27.14 6.55 -6.86
CA LEU A 29 27.17 5.69 -5.69
C LEU A 29 27.77 6.43 -4.50
N ASN A 30 28.84 7.23 -4.72
CA ASN A 30 29.41 8.08 -3.67
C ASN A 30 28.40 9.13 -3.17
N GLY A 31 27.59 9.71 -4.07
CA GLY A 31 26.53 10.65 -3.70
C GLY A 31 25.46 10.00 -2.83
N LEU A 32 25.01 8.78 -3.19
CA LEU A 32 24.03 8.02 -2.40
C LEU A 32 24.62 7.61 -1.04
N GLN A 33 25.86 7.10 -1.01
CA GLN A 33 26.54 6.77 0.24
C GLN A 33 26.70 8.00 1.14
N TRP A 34 27.03 9.16 0.56
CA TRP A 34 27.13 10.40 1.33
C TRP A 34 25.78 10.77 1.96
N ILE A 35 24.66 10.58 1.25
CA ILE A 35 23.33 10.82 1.81
C ILE A 35 23.06 9.88 3.00
N ILE A 36 23.35 8.58 2.84
CA ILE A 36 23.20 7.57 3.91
C ILE A 36 24.04 7.97 5.14
N ASP A 37 25.32 8.31 4.93
CA ASP A 37 26.24 8.71 5.99
C ASP A 37 25.80 10.01 6.72
N ASN A 38 24.97 10.82 6.05
CA ASN A 38 24.52 12.12 6.55
C ASN A 38 23.03 12.20 6.89
N LYS A 39 22.33 11.07 6.92
CA LYS A 39 20.89 11.00 7.19
C LYS A 39 20.48 11.63 8.53
N ASP A 40 21.37 11.63 9.52
CA ASP A 40 21.13 12.20 10.86
C ASP A 40 22.11 13.36 11.20
N THR A 41 22.83 13.90 10.20
CA THR A 41 23.87 14.88 10.49
C THR A 41 23.30 16.16 11.10
N ALA A 42 23.83 16.53 12.27
CA ALA A 42 23.56 17.81 12.91
C ALA A 42 24.37 18.93 12.25
N TRP A 43 23.76 19.62 11.28
CA TRP A 43 24.47 20.61 10.48
C TRP A 43 24.80 21.87 11.30
N PRO A 44 26.04 22.39 11.20
CA PRO A 44 26.41 23.57 11.98
C PRO A 44 25.58 24.80 11.63
N GLY A 45 24.92 25.40 12.63
CA GLY A 45 24.26 26.70 12.50
C GLY A 45 22.85 26.69 11.91
N VAL A 46 22.22 25.52 11.80
CA VAL A 46 20.79 25.38 11.46
C VAL A 46 19.99 24.82 12.65
N ASP A 47 18.67 24.92 12.58
CA ASP A 47 17.76 24.35 13.57
C ASP A 47 17.77 22.81 13.50
N GLU A 48 17.44 22.14 14.61
CA GLU A 48 17.37 20.67 14.68
C GLU A 48 16.36 20.08 13.70
N SER A 49 15.27 20.81 13.41
CA SER A 49 14.30 20.44 12.36
C SER A 49 14.88 20.42 10.94
N LEU A 50 16.12 20.87 10.75
CA LEU A 50 16.84 20.87 9.48
C LEU A 50 18.05 19.92 9.50
N HIS A 51 18.16 19.08 10.53
CA HIS A 51 19.19 18.04 10.61
C HIS A 51 18.88 16.90 9.65
N GLY A 52 19.93 16.23 9.18
CA GLY A 52 19.77 15.02 8.40
C GLY A 52 19.24 15.21 6.98
N ILE A 53 18.82 14.09 6.39
CA ILE A 53 18.22 13.97 5.06
C ILE A 53 17.16 12.85 5.12
N ASP A 54 15.90 13.17 4.85
CA ASP A 54 14.78 12.24 4.98
C ASP A 54 14.34 11.58 3.66
N ILE A 55 14.61 12.23 2.52
CA ILE A 55 14.09 11.80 1.21
C ILE A 55 15.15 11.93 0.12
N ILE A 56 15.27 10.92 -0.73
CA ILE A 56 16.02 10.95 -1.99
C ILE A 56 15.03 11.06 -3.17
N SER A 57 15.19 12.10 -3.98
CA SER A 57 14.49 12.24 -5.28
C SER A 57 15.44 11.93 -6.42
N LEU A 58 15.21 10.82 -7.13
CA LEU A 58 16.12 10.30 -8.13
C LEU A 58 15.50 10.26 -9.53
N SER A 59 15.73 11.34 -10.28
CA SER A 59 15.13 11.57 -11.61
C SER A 59 16.05 11.23 -12.79
N TRP A 60 16.87 10.17 -12.68
CA TRP A 60 17.82 9.77 -13.74
C TRP A 60 18.06 8.25 -13.73
N GLY A 61 18.41 7.71 -14.90
CA GLY A 61 18.86 6.32 -15.08
C GLY A 61 20.22 6.31 -15.76
N ILE A 62 21.03 5.28 -15.55
CA ILE A 62 22.40 5.26 -16.06
C ILE A 62 22.46 4.63 -17.46
N THR A 63 23.04 5.37 -18.41
CA THR A 63 22.81 5.20 -19.85
C THR A 63 23.77 4.26 -20.59
N SER A 64 24.61 3.43 -19.95
CA SER A 64 25.61 2.68 -20.76
C SER A 64 25.69 1.16 -20.67
N HIS A 65 25.00 0.46 -19.76
CA HIS A 65 25.00 -1.01 -19.78
C HIS A 65 23.68 -1.74 -19.44
N GLU A 66 22.58 -1.03 -19.16
CA GLU A 66 21.29 -1.65 -18.87
C GLU A 66 20.19 -1.01 -19.71
N SER A 67 19.94 -1.57 -20.90
CA SER A 67 18.80 -1.21 -21.74
C SER A 67 17.47 -1.73 -21.18
N GLY A 68 17.27 -1.58 -19.86
CA GLY A 68 16.29 -2.33 -19.08
C GLY A 68 16.84 -3.68 -18.60
N GLY A 69 16.07 -4.33 -17.73
CA GLY A 69 16.23 -5.75 -17.42
C GLY A 69 16.96 -6.05 -16.12
N SER A 70 17.15 -5.05 -15.26
CA SER A 70 17.59 -5.28 -13.88
C SER A 70 16.55 -6.09 -13.10
N ASP A 71 17.06 -7.01 -12.29
CA ASP A 71 16.33 -7.80 -11.29
C ASP A 71 16.50 -7.20 -9.88
N GLY A 72 17.00 -5.97 -9.79
CA GLY A 72 17.27 -5.22 -8.56
C GLY A 72 18.34 -5.78 -7.63
N GLU A 73 19.13 -6.76 -8.08
CA GLU A 73 20.30 -7.23 -7.33
C GLU A 73 21.60 -6.53 -7.74
N ASP A 74 21.51 -5.60 -8.68
CA ASP A 74 22.64 -4.76 -9.07
C ASP A 74 23.01 -3.75 -7.96
N MET A 75 24.23 -3.21 -8.05
CA MET A 75 24.76 -2.33 -7.02
C MET A 75 23.95 -1.04 -6.84
N HIS A 76 23.25 -0.58 -7.88
CA HIS A 76 22.45 0.62 -7.82
C HIS A 76 21.12 0.38 -7.11
N SER A 77 20.45 -0.73 -7.40
CA SER A 77 19.23 -1.10 -6.67
C SER A 77 19.53 -1.34 -5.19
N ARG A 78 20.61 -2.07 -4.88
CA ARG A 78 20.98 -2.38 -3.50
C ARG A 78 21.29 -1.15 -2.65
N ILE A 79 22.02 -0.16 -3.17
CA ILE A 79 22.30 1.05 -2.39
C ILE A 79 21.04 1.90 -2.11
N LEU A 80 20.03 1.82 -2.98
CA LEU A 80 18.74 2.47 -2.73
C LEU A 80 17.92 1.70 -1.68
N ASP A 81 18.01 0.37 -1.70
CA ASP A 81 17.44 -0.46 -0.63
C ASP A 81 18.15 -0.15 0.71
N GLU A 82 19.48 -0.08 0.74
CA GLU A 82 20.26 0.31 1.93
C GLU A 82 19.89 1.71 2.45
N ALA A 83 19.65 2.67 1.55
CA ALA A 83 19.17 4.01 1.95
C ALA A 83 17.77 3.96 2.59
N THR A 84 16.88 3.15 2.03
CA THR A 84 15.52 2.95 2.55
C THR A 84 15.56 2.28 3.93
N GLU A 85 16.37 1.23 4.09
CA GLU A 85 16.59 0.54 5.37
C GLU A 85 17.25 1.45 6.42
N ALA A 86 18.06 2.42 6.00
CA ALA A 86 18.63 3.43 6.89
C ALA A 86 17.61 4.48 7.36
N GLY A 87 16.39 4.49 6.82
CA GLY A 87 15.31 5.42 7.16
C GLY A 87 15.15 6.59 6.18
N VAL A 88 15.86 6.58 5.04
CA VAL A 88 15.72 7.62 4.01
C VAL A 88 14.75 7.15 2.94
N THR A 89 13.62 7.84 2.78
CA THR A 89 12.61 7.44 1.78
C THR A 89 13.12 7.73 0.36
N VAL A 90 13.19 6.70 -0.49
CA VAL A 90 13.66 6.85 -1.88
C VAL A 90 12.46 6.94 -2.84
N SER A 91 12.45 7.96 -3.70
CA SER A 91 11.57 8.01 -4.87
C SER A 91 12.42 8.10 -6.14
N ASN A 92 12.24 7.17 -7.07
CA ASN A 92 13.00 7.08 -8.32
C ASN A 92 12.09 7.08 -9.56
N ALA A 93 12.64 7.49 -10.70
CA ALA A 93 11.92 7.49 -11.97
C ALA A 93 11.86 6.08 -12.57
N ALA A 94 10.69 5.67 -13.08
CA ALA A 94 10.55 4.38 -13.77
C ALA A 94 11.34 4.30 -15.09
N GLY A 95 11.67 5.43 -15.71
CA GLY A 95 12.32 5.47 -17.03
C GLY A 95 11.38 5.92 -18.15
N ASN A 96 11.94 6.13 -19.34
CA ASN A 96 11.24 6.75 -20.48
C ASN A 96 11.27 5.88 -21.76
N ASP A 97 11.31 4.55 -21.61
CA ASP A 97 11.44 3.60 -22.73
C ASP A 97 10.10 3.10 -23.29
N GLY A 98 8.98 3.58 -22.73
CA GLY A 98 7.63 3.30 -23.20
C GLY A 98 7.12 1.90 -22.85
N GLU A 99 6.05 1.48 -23.51
CA GLU A 99 5.31 0.26 -23.15
C GLU A 99 6.02 -1.07 -23.46
N ASP A 100 6.96 -1.01 -24.40
CA ASP A 100 7.75 -2.13 -24.94
C ASP A 100 9.14 -2.23 -24.29
N ASN A 101 9.37 -1.54 -23.17
CA ASN A 101 10.64 -1.61 -22.45
C ASN A 101 10.97 -3.05 -22.02
N ASP A 102 12.24 -3.44 -22.14
CA ASP A 102 12.72 -4.76 -21.71
C ASP A 102 13.10 -4.72 -20.22
N GLY A 103 12.09 -4.52 -19.36
CA GLY A 103 12.27 -4.33 -17.92
C GLY A 103 12.75 -2.94 -17.53
N LEU A 104 13.19 -2.79 -16.28
CA LEU A 104 13.53 -1.50 -15.67
C LEU A 104 15.03 -1.40 -15.40
N SER A 105 15.56 -0.18 -15.30
CA SER A 105 16.99 0.04 -15.01
C SER A 105 17.32 -0.25 -13.56
N GLY A 106 18.58 -0.53 -13.21
CA GLY A 106 19.01 -0.71 -11.82
C GLY A 106 18.77 0.49 -10.91
N MET A 107 18.64 1.70 -11.44
CA MET A 107 18.23 2.87 -10.64
C MET A 107 16.73 2.89 -10.31
N SER A 108 15.94 2.08 -11.03
CA SER A 108 14.48 1.98 -10.92
C SER A 108 14.04 0.66 -10.29
N ALA A 109 14.86 -0.40 -10.37
CA ALA A 109 14.49 -1.78 -10.02
C ALA A 109 14.71 -2.16 -8.54
N SER A 110 15.01 -1.18 -7.68
CA SER A 110 15.15 -1.36 -6.22
C SER A 110 13.86 -1.92 -5.62
N SER A 111 14.01 -2.85 -4.67
CA SER A 111 12.88 -3.54 -4.05
C SER A 111 12.10 -2.64 -3.07
N LEU A 112 12.78 -1.67 -2.46
CA LEU A 112 12.22 -0.86 -1.37
C LEU A 112 11.86 0.57 -1.79
N SER A 113 12.44 1.09 -2.87
CA SER A 113 12.14 2.43 -3.40
C SER A 113 10.68 2.61 -3.83
N ILE A 114 10.24 3.87 -3.96
CA ILE A 114 8.97 4.24 -4.58
C ILE A 114 9.23 4.64 -6.04
N THR A 115 8.97 3.70 -6.95
CA THR A 115 9.16 3.86 -8.39
C THR A 115 7.98 4.54 -9.04
N VAL A 116 8.27 5.62 -9.77
CA VAL A 116 7.27 6.56 -10.25
C VAL A 116 7.14 6.52 -11.78
N GLY A 117 5.98 6.08 -12.24
CA GLY A 117 5.54 6.23 -13.64
C GLY A 117 5.02 7.64 -13.94
N ALA A 118 4.93 8.01 -15.21
CA ALA A 118 4.46 9.32 -15.66
C ALA A 118 3.09 9.24 -16.32
N THR A 119 2.17 10.10 -15.92
CA THR A 119 0.89 10.33 -16.60
C THR A 119 0.94 11.56 -17.51
N ASP A 120 -0.01 11.61 -18.44
CA ASP A 120 -0.36 12.77 -19.25
C ASP A 120 -1.77 13.21 -18.84
N ASP A 121 -1.82 14.37 -18.18
CA ASP A 121 -3.04 15.01 -17.66
C ASP A 121 -3.86 15.70 -18.76
N LYS A 122 -3.41 15.61 -20.03
CA LYS A 122 -4.01 16.28 -21.19
C LYS A 122 -4.18 17.79 -21.03
N ASN A 123 -3.55 18.39 -20.01
CA ASN A 123 -3.77 19.76 -19.56
C ASN A 123 -5.28 20.04 -19.32
N THR A 124 -6.01 19.08 -18.75
CA THR A 124 -7.42 19.20 -18.34
C THR A 124 -7.55 19.23 -16.81
N VAL A 125 -8.69 19.72 -16.30
CA VAL A 125 -8.99 19.71 -14.86
C VAL A 125 -9.62 18.38 -14.44
N GLU A 126 -10.44 17.82 -15.32
CA GLU A 126 -11.13 16.55 -15.10
C GLU A 126 -10.14 15.42 -15.31
N ARG A 127 -9.90 14.61 -14.28
CA ARG A 127 -8.89 13.53 -14.34
C ARG A 127 -9.35 12.30 -15.13
N GLY A 128 -10.56 12.31 -15.67
CA GLY A 128 -11.17 11.15 -16.33
C GLY A 128 -10.54 10.80 -17.68
N ASP A 129 -9.84 11.76 -18.31
CA ASP A 129 -9.08 11.55 -19.55
C ASP A 129 -7.56 11.45 -19.32
N ASP A 130 -7.10 11.50 -18.07
CA ASP A 130 -5.71 11.24 -17.70
C ASP A 130 -5.32 9.84 -18.15
N THR A 131 -4.25 9.76 -18.94
CA THR A 131 -3.70 8.50 -19.43
C THR A 131 -2.28 8.32 -18.92
N ILE A 132 -1.82 7.08 -18.86
CA ILE A 132 -0.40 6.84 -18.69
C ILE A 132 0.36 7.42 -19.90
N ALA A 133 1.48 8.08 -19.67
CA ALA A 133 2.25 8.69 -20.74
C ALA A 133 2.89 7.59 -21.60
N SER A 134 2.89 7.77 -22.93
CA SER A 134 3.35 6.74 -23.87
C SER A 134 4.84 6.40 -23.72
N TYR A 135 5.63 7.33 -23.20
CA TYR A 135 7.05 7.15 -22.95
C TYR A 135 7.33 6.51 -21.58
N SER A 136 6.40 6.50 -20.63
CA SER A 136 6.68 5.97 -19.30
C SER A 136 6.97 4.47 -19.42
N SER A 137 8.09 4.02 -18.86
CA SER A 137 8.42 2.59 -18.78
C SER A 137 7.38 1.83 -17.95
N ARG A 138 7.28 0.52 -18.19
CA ARG A 138 6.28 -0.37 -17.61
C ARG A 138 6.91 -1.49 -16.80
N GLY A 139 6.12 -1.98 -15.87
CA GLY A 139 6.44 -3.16 -15.09
C GLY A 139 6.14 -4.49 -15.78
N PRO A 140 6.41 -5.58 -15.04
CA PRO A 140 7.20 -5.60 -13.80
C PRO A 140 8.71 -5.41 -14.07
N ARG A 141 9.54 -5.26 -13.03
CA ARG A 141 11.00 -5.48 -13.19
C ARG A 141 11.29 -6.96 -13.42
N ARG A 142 12.55 -7.31 -13.68
CA ARG A 142 12.93 -8.71 -13.85
C ARG A 142 12.88 -9.46 -12.52
N ASP A 143 12.45 -10.72 -12.58
CA ASP A 143 12.47 -11.67 -11.46
C ASP A 143 13.92 -11.97 -11.03
N ASN A 144 14.21 -11.80 -9.73
CA ASN A 144 15.51 -12.09 -9.11
C ASN A 144 15.63 -13.53 -8.60
N GLY A 145 14.54 -14.31 -8.66
CA GLY A 145 14.49 -15.71 -8.25
C GLY A 145 14.39 -15.92 -6.74
N ASP A 146 13.98 -14.92 -5.96
CA ASP A 146 13.82 -15.02 -4.49
C ASP A 146 12.49 -15.67 -4.06
N ASN A 147 11.57 -15.92 -5.01
CA ASN A 147 10.20 -16.40 -4.82
C ASN A 147 9.27 -15.42 -4.10
N ASN A 148 9.56 -14.12 -4.15
CA ASN A 148 8.72 -13.04 -3.65
C ASN A 148 8.24 -12.15 -4.82
N PRO A 149 7.23 -12.60 -5.61
CA PRO A 149 6.77 -11.91 -6.82
C PRO A 149 6.21 -10.49 -6.60
N ILE A 150 6.07 -10.06 -5.33
CA ILE A 150 5.50 -8.77 -4.93
C ILE A 150 6.52 -7.65 -5.12
N ASN A 151 7.81 -7.90 -4.87
CA ASN A 151 8.82 -6.85 -5.00
C ASN A 151 9.18 -6.57 -6.48
N GLU A 152 8.74 -7.39 -7.44
CA GLU A 152 8.85 -7.11 -8.87
C GLU A 152 7.76 -6.19 -9.40
N LEU A 153 6.68 -5.99 -8.63
CA LEU A 153 5.52 -5.20 -9.02
C LEU A 153 5.80 -3.69 -8.92
N ILE A 154 6.61 -3.21 -9.86
CA ILE A 154 6.96 -1.79 -10.01
C ILE A 154 6.63 -1.32 -11.44
N PRO A 155 6.21 -0.05 -11.68
CA PRO A 155 6.20 1.05 -10.72
C PRO A 155 5.15 0.88 -9.63
N GLU A 156 5.38 1.45 -8.45
CA GLU A 156 4.39 1.43 -7.38
C GLU A 156 3.29 2.45 -7.62
N ILE A 157 3.62 3.62 -8.15
CA ILE A 157 2.63 4.68 -8.37
C ILE A 157 2.97 5.47 -9.62
N SER A 158 2.01 6.28 -10.05
CA SER A 158 2.18 7.21 -11.16
C SER A 158 1.79 8.62 -10.76
N ALA A 159 2.41 9.61 -11.40
CA ALA A 159 2.13 11.03 -11.17
C ALA A 159 2.24 11.82 -12.48
N PRO A 160 1.68 13.05 -12.55
CA PRO A 160 1.83 13.91 -13.73
C PRO A 160 3.30 14.13 -14.09
N GLY A 161 3.68 13.73 -15.30
CA GLY A 161 5.05 13.86 -15.81
C GLY A 161 5.13 14.47 -17.21
N THR A 162 4.00 14.75 -17.85
CA THR A 162 3.92 15.31 -19.20
C THR A 162 3.65 16.81 -19.15
N ASN A 163 4.36 17.58 -19.97
CA ASN A 163 4.13 19.02 -20.14
C ASN A 163 4.27 19.87 -18.86
N ILE A 164 5.12 19.43 -17.93
CA ILE A 164 5.37 20.11 -16.66
C ILE A 164 6.16 21.39 -16.89
N ILE A 165 5.84 22.44 -16.13
CA ILE A 165 6.57 23.71 -16.13
C ILE A 165 7.46 23.73 -14.88
N GLN A 166 8.73 24.05 -15.05
CA GLN A 166 9.75 24.00 -14.00
C GLN A 166 10.63 25.25 -14.01
N ALA A 167 11.30 25.50 -12.89
CA ALA A 167 12.27 26.59 -12.77
C ALA A 167 13.45 26.38 -13.73
N GLU A 168 13.96 27.48 -14.30
CA GLU A 168 15.14 27.45 -15.16
C GLU A 168 16.44 27.57 -14.33
N GLY A 169 17.27 26.53 -14.40
CA GLY A 169 18.57 26.53 -13.74
C GLY A 169 19.59 27.43 -14.47
N CYS A 170 20.64 27.84 -13.74
CA CYS A 170 21.77 28.60 -14.30
C CYS A 170 22.39 27.87 -15.51
N VAL A 171 22.68 26.57 -15.37
CA VAL A 171 23.33 25.75 -16.40
C VAL A 171 22.53 25.61 -17.71
N THR A 172 21.19 25.71 -17.67
CA THR A 172 20.33 25.58 -18.86
C THR A 172 20.26 26.86 -19.69
N SER A 173 20.61 28.02 -19.12
CA SER A 173 20.56 29.33 -19.80
C SER A 173 21.76 29.59 -20.75
N GLY A 174 22.66 28.63 -20.93
CA GLY A 174 23.73 28.64 -21.94
C GLY A 174 24.85 29.67 -21.71
N GLY A 175 24.79 30.48 -20.65
CA GLY A 175 25.78 31.51 -20.35
C GLY A 175 25.94 31.87 -18.88
N CYS A 176 25.22 31.20 -17.98
CA CYS A 176 25.32 31.42 -16.54
C CYS A 176 26.32 30.42 -15.93
N THR A 177 27.22 30.94 -15.10
CA THR A 177 28.09 30.13 -14.22
C THR A 177 27.86 30.64 -12.81
N ASN A 178 27.62 29.75 -11.83
CA ASN A 178 27.37 30.13 -10.43
C ASN A 178 28.52 30.96 -9.80
N TYR A 179 29.67 31.05 -10.48
CA TYR A 179 30.82 31.86 -10.10
C TYR A 179 30.76 33.32 -10.59
N LEU A 180 30.06 33.59 -11.69
CA LEU A 180 29.99 34.92 -12.33
C LEU A 180 28.57 35.52 -12.36
N SER A 181 27.54 34.69 -12.14
CA SER A 181 26.13 35.05 -12.19
C SER A 181 25.31 34.02 -11.40
N ASP A 182 24.30 34.47 -10.66
CA ASP A 182 23.32 33.56 -10.06
C ASP A 182 22.09 33.40 -10.99
N ALA A 183 21.19 32.49 -10.62
CA ALA A 183 19.92 32.24 -11.31
C ALA A 183 18.73 32.97 -10.67
N SER A 184 18.94 33.98 -9.81
CA SER A 184 17.83 34.58 -9.06
C SER A 184 16.82 35.33 -9.94
N GLU A 185 17.26 35.76 -11.13
CA GLU A 185 16.43 36.44 -12.13
C GLU A 185 15.93 35.47 -13.23
N ASN A 186 16.20 34.17 -13.12
CA ASN A 186 15.70 33.19 -14.07
C ASN A 186 14.18 33.01 -13.95
N THR A 187 13.55 32.64 -15.06
CA THR A 187 12.12 32.38 -15.15
C THR A 187 11.85 30.86 -15.12
N TYR A 188 10.68 30.45 -15.59
CA TYR A 188 10.37 29.06 -15.88
C TYR A 188 10.83 28.68 -17.28
N THR A 189 11.32 27.47 -17.45
CA THR A 189 11.63 26.92 -18.78
C THR A 189 10.35 26.62 -19.56
N GLY A 190 10.51 26.18 -20.82
CA GLY A 190 9.44 25.50 -21.54
C GLY A 190 8.98 24.21 -20.86
N ARG A 191 7.87 23.67 -21.36
CA ARG A 191 7.26 22.43 -20.85
C ARG A 191 8.16 21.22 -21.09
N GLY A 192 8.48 20.49 -20.03
CA GLY A 192 9.24 19.24 -20.05
C GLY A 192 8.34 18.02 -19.87
N SER A 193 8.81 16.87 -20.36
CA SER A 193 8.10 15.59 -20.21
C SER A 193 9.08 14.47 -19.83
N GLY A 194 8.67 13.58 -18.94
CA GLY A 194 9.46 12.44 -18.47
C GLY A 194 9.02 11.95 -17.09
N THR A 195 9.31 10.68 -16.78
CA THR A 195 9.20 10.16 -15.40
C THR A 195 10.06 10.96 -14.41
N SER A 196 11.15 11.56 -14.89
CA SER A 196 11.98 12.52 -14.16
C SER A 196 11.23 13.76 -13.64
N TYR A 197 10.11 14.14 -14.25
CA TYR A 197 9.23 15.23 -13.80
C TYR A 197 8.14 14.74 -12.83
N ALA A 198 7.75 13.48 -12.94
CA ALA A 198 6.78 12.85 -12.03
C ALA A 198 7.38 12.57 -10.65
N THR A 199 8.60 12.04 -10.60
CA THR A 199 9.34 11.70 -9.36
C THR A 199 9.42 12.82 -8.31
N PRO A 200 9.81 14.07 -8.65
CA PRO A 200 9.87 15.14 -7.66
C PRO A 200 8.48 15.56 -7.15
N SER A 201 7.41 15.32 -7.92
CA SER A 201 6.03 15.55 -7.45
C SER A 201 5.68 14.54 -6.34
N VAL A 202 6.03 13.27 -6.52
CA VAL A 202 5.88 12.23 -5.48
C VAL A 202 6.76 12.53 -4.26
N THR A 203 8.01 12.96 -4.47
CA THR A 203 8.91 13.41 -3.39
C THR A 203 8.28 14.52 -2.54
N GLY A 204 7.62 15.49 -3.18
CA GLY A 204 6.90 16.54 -2.47
C GLY A 204 5.75 16.00 -1.62
N ILE A 205 5.04 14.98 -2.10
CA ILE A 205 3.96 14.32 -1.35
C ILE A 205 4.52 13.53 -0.17
N ILE A 206 5.62 12.80 -0.35
CA ILE A 206 6.34 12.12 0.74
C ILE A 206 6.70 13.12 1.85
N ALA A 207 7.22 14.29 1.49
CA ALA A 207 7.54 15.33 2.47
C ALA A 207 6.31 15.83 3.24
N LEU A 208 5.15 15.95 2.59
CA LEU A 208 3.89 16.30 3.26
C LEU A 208 3.40 15.18 4.20
N VAL A 209 3.59 13.92 3.81
CA VAL A 209 3.26 12.75 4.64
C VAL A 209 4.13 12.72 5.90
N ILE A 210 5.44 12.93 5.76
CA ILE A 210 6.38 13.01 6.89
C ILE A 210 6.04 14.21 7.79
N GLU A 211 5.74 15.39 7.22
CA GLU A 211 5.33 16.57 8.01
C GLU A 211 4.02 16.32 8.79
N ALA A 212 3.10 15.52 8.23
CA ALA A 212 1.86 15.13 8.89
C ALA A 212 2.07 14.05 9.98
N ASN A 213 3.02 13.15 9.78
CA ASN A 213 3.30 12.03 10.66
C ASN A 213 4.79 11.63 10.58
N PRO A 214 5.65 12.18 11.45
CA PRO A 214 7.08 11.89 11.46
C PRO A 214 7.42 10.50 12.03
N ASP A 215 6.44 9.78 12.57
CA ASP A 215 6.64 8.44 13.15
C ASP A 215 6.50 7.33 12.10
N LEU A 216 6.22 7.66 10.83
CA LEU A 216 6.15 6.69 9.74
C LEU A 216 7.55 6.38 9.19
N ASP A 217 7.85 5.10 9.05
CA ASP A 217 9.05 4.64 8.35
C ASP A 217 8.87 4.67 6.81
N PRO A 218 9.96 4.55 6.02
CA PRO A 218 9.86 4.58 4.56
C PRO A 218 8.93 3.54 3.92
N LEU A 219 8.83 2.33 4.48
CA LEU A 219 7.96 1.28 3.94
C LEU A 219 6.50 1.57 4.27
N GLN A 220 6.22 2.11 5.46
CA GLN A 220 4.89 2.59 5.81
C GLN A 220 4.47 3.78 4.94
N ILE A 221 5.37 4.70 4.62
CA ILE A 221 5.11 5.80 3.68
C ILE A 221 4.78 5.25 2.28
N LYS A 222 5.58 4.30 1.79
CA LYS A 222 5.32 3.61 0.52
C LYS A 222 3.92 2.98 0.51
N GLU A 223 3.54 2.32 1.60
CA GLU A 223 2.22 1.69 1.73
C GLU A 223 1.07 2.71 1.80
N VAL A 224 1.26 3.83 2.52
CA VAL A 224 0.28 4.93 2.54
C VAL A 224 0.00 5.42 1.13
N LEU A 225 1.06 5.70 0.35
CA LEU A 225 0.91 6.18 -1.03
C LEU A 225 0.21 5.16 -1.93
N LYS A 226 0.53 3.87 -1.80
CA LYS A 226 -0.11 2.79 -2.57
C LYS A 226 -1.59 2.66 -2.23
N GLN A 227 -1.94 2.59 -0.95
CA GLN A 227 -3.31 2.35 -0.50
C GLN A 227 -4.25 3.53 -0.81
N THR A 228 -3.74 4.76 -0.75
CA THR A 228 -4.54 5.97 -1.01
C THR A 228 -4.52 6.42 -2.47
N ALA A 229 -3.76 5.76 -3.35
CA ALA A 229 -3.70 6.12 -4.76
C ALA A 229 -5.06 5.94 -5.46
N GLU A 230 -5.35 6.83 -6.41
CA GLU A 230 -6.51 6.68 -7.28
C GLU A 230 -6.25 5.55 -8.28
N ARG A 231 -6.99 4.46 -8.12
CA ARG A 231 -6.88 3.26 -8.98
C ARG A 231 -7.23 3.56 -10.43
N ARG A 232 -6.40 3.06 -11.34
CA ARG A 232 -6.57 3.22 -12.80
C ARG A 232 -6.35 1.90 -13.51
N GLY A 233 -7.33 1.47 -14.29
CA GLY A 233 -7.27 0.22 -15.05
C GLY A 233 -7.41 -1.05 -14.18
N PRO A 234 -7.53 -2.22 -14.82
CA PRO A 234 -7.53 -3.51 -14.12
C PRO A 234 -6.11 -3.95 -13.74
N ALA A 235 -6.00 -4.83 -12.73
CA ALA A 235 -4.73 -5.42 -12.35
C ALA A 235 -4.08 -6.20 -13.49
N SER A 236 -2.75 -6.12 -13.61
CA SER A 236 -1.97 -6.85 -14.62
C SER A 236 -1.50 -8.21 -14.14
N ALA A 237 -1.38 -8.41 -12.82
CA ALA A 237 -0.96 -9.66 -12.20
C ALA A 237 -1.88 -10.01 -11.00
N PRO A 238 -3.18 -10.22 -11.23
CA PRO A 238 -4.18 -10.40 -10.15
C PRO A 238 -3.93 -11.63 -9.26
N ASP A 239 -3.18 -12.63 -9.75
CA ASP A 239 -2.79 -13.81 -8.97
C ASP A 239 -1.68 -13.48 -7.94
N VAL A 240 -0.97 -12.36 -8.10
CA VAL A 240 0.07 -11.88 -7.19
C VAL A 240 -0.46 -10.75 -6.32
N ASP A 241 -1.06 -9.74 -6.96
CA ASP A 241 -1.70 -8.60 -6.29
C ASP A 241 -2.96 -8.16 -7.06
N PRO A 242 -4.12 -8.02 -6.38
CA PRO A 242 -5.39 -7.75 -7.05
C PRO A 242 -5.53 -6.30 -7.56
N TYR A 243 -4.55 -5.43 -7.32
CA TYR A 243 -4.65 -3.99 -7.56
C TYR A 243 -3.54 -3.43 -8.44
N TRP A 244 -2.33 -3.95 -8.31
CA TRP A 244 -1.22 -3.50 -9.11
C TRP A 244 -1.44 -3.75 -10.61
N ASN A 245 -1.13 -2.75 -11.41
CA ASN A 245 -1.00 -2.91 -12.85
C ASN A 245 0.29 -2.28 -13.37
N ARG A 246 0.76 -2.80 -14.51
CA ARG A 246 2.08 -2.44 -15.07
C ARG A 246 2.19 -1.01 -15.58
N ASP A 247 1.06 -0.33 -15.78
CA ASP A 247 1.00 1.03 -16.34
C ASP A 247 1.07 2.08 -15.23
N PHE A 248 0.14 2.03 -14.29
CA PHE A 248 -0.05 3.03 -13.23
C PHE A 248 0.49 2.58 -11.86
N GLY A 249 0.94 1.34 -11.73
CA GLY A 249 1.23 0.72 -10.44
C GLY A 249 -0.05 0.45 -9.65
N TYR A 250 -0.07 0.84 -8.38
CA TYR A 250 -1.24 0.83 -7.51
C TYR A 250 -2.21 2.01 -7.80
N GLY A 251 -1.78 2.99 -8.62
CA GLY A 251 -2.64 4.06 -9.11
C GLY A 251 -1.92 5.39 -9.32
N MET A 252 -2.71 6.41 -9.62
CA MET A 252 -2.23 7.80 -9.61
C MET A 252 -2.16 8.29 -8.16
N VAL A 253 -1.02 8.84 -7.75
CA VAL A 253 -0.83 9.34 -6.39
C VAL A 253 -1.89 10.38 -6.02
N ASP A 254 -2.46 10.27 -4.81
CA ASP A 254 -3.40 11.23 -4.24
C ASP A 254 -2.81 11.86 -2.98
N ALA A 255 -2.33 13.10 -3.10
CA ALA A 255 -1.70 13.82 -2.01
C ALA A 255 -2.66 14.07 -0.84
N TYR A 256 -3.94 14.31 -1.13
CA TYR A 256 -4.91 14.66 -0.10
C TYR A 256 -5.24 13.43 0.76
N GLU A 257 -5.56 12.30 0.13
CA GLU A 257 -5.87 11.08 0.87
C GLU A 257 -4.63 10.50 1.58
N ALA A 258 -3.43 10.62 0.99
CA ALA A 258 -2.18 10.21 1.65
C ALA A 258 -1.89 11.01 2.94
N VAL A 259 -1.97 12.35 2.87
CA VAL A 259 -1.75 13.22 4.04
C VAL A 259 -2.84 13.00 5.09
N LYS A 260 -4.10 12.82 4.67
CA LYS A 260 -5.21 12.53 5.58
C LYS A 260 -5.02 11.19 6.30
N MET A 261 -4.54 10.15 5.61
CA MET A 261 -4.17 8.88 6.23
C MET A 261 -3.06 9.07 7.26
N ALA A 262 -1.99 9.77 6.89
CA ALA A 262 -0.87 10.06 7.79
C ALA A 262 -1.31 10.80 9.06
N GLN A 263 -2.14 11.85 8.91
CA GLN A 263 -2.73 12.60 10.03
C GLN A 263 -3.58 11.71 10.94
N HIS A 264 -4.41 10.83 10.36
CA HIS A 264 -5.24 9.91 11.13
C HIS A 264 -4.39 8.95 11.97
N LEU A 265 -3.34 8.36 11.38
CA LEU A 265 -2.42 7.47 12.08
C LEU A 265 -1.70 8.17 13.24
N ASN A 266 -1.25 9.41 13.02
CA ASN A 266 -0.59 10.22 14.05
C ASN A 266 -1.56 10.55 15.20
N GLN A 267 -2.75 11.06 14.86
CA GLN A 267 -3.77 11.45 15.85
C GLN A 267 -4.29 10.28 16.69
N THR A 268 -4.25 9.07 16.13
CA THR A 268 -4.69 7.85 16.82
C THR A 268 -3.54 7.03 17.40
N GLU A 269 -2.30 7.53 17.33
CA GLU A 269 -1.09 6.88 17.84
C GLU A 269 -0.90 5.45 17.30
N GLN A 270 -1.22 5.23 16.01
CA GLN A 270 -1.19 3.90 15.38
C GLN A 270 0.05 3.64 14.53
N SER A 271 0.89 4.65 14.25
CA SER A 271 2.04 4.56 13.33
C SER A 271 2.97 3.38 13.64
N ALA A 272 3.34 3.19 14.91
CA ALA A 272 4.28 2.14 15.32
C ALA A 272 3.75 0.71 15.14
N SER A 273 2.43 0.55 15.00
CA SER A 273 1.79 -0.76 14.81
C SER A 273 1.51 -1.08 13.34
N ILE A 274 1.75 -0.16 12.40
CA ILE A 274 1.51 -0.42 10.97
C ILE A 274 2.52 -1.44 10.46
N ASP A 275 2.01 -2.56 9.95
CA ASP A 275 2.76 -3.51 9.15
C ASP A 275 2.49 -3.24 7.67
N PRO A 276 3.50 -2.81 6.88
CA PRO A 276 3.33 -2.50 5.46
C PRO A 276 2.96 -3.74 4.62
N TYR A 277 3.15 -4.95 5.14
CA TYR A 277 2.82 -6.20 4.46
C TYR A 277 1.41 -6.71 4.79
N LEU A 278 0.66 -6.03 5.67
CA LEU A 278 -0.70 -6.39 6.03
C LEU A 278 -1.70 -5.51 5.27
N GLN A 279 -2.51 -6.14 4.42
CA GLN A 279 -3.32 -5.46 3.42
C GLN A 279 -4.80 -5.46 3.81
N ASN A 280 -5.46 -4.33 3.63
CA ASN A 280 -6.88 -4.17 3.96
C ASN A 280 -7.54 -3.13 3.06
N HIS A 281 -8.55 -3.54 2.28
CA HIS A 281 -9.17 -2.65 1.31
C HIS A 281 -10.69 -2.71 1.34
N LEU A 282 -11.29 -1.54 1.10
CA LEU A 282 -12.72 -1.39 0.87
C LEU A 282 -13.08 -1.92 -0.51
N LEU A 283 -14.13 -2.75 -0.58
CA LEU A 283 -14.73 -3.17 -1.84
C LEU A 283 -16.02 -2.39 -2.12
N ASP A 284 -16.88 -2.23 -1.11
CA ASP A 284 -18.17 -1.57 -1.29
C ASP A 284 -18.75 -1.04 0.02
N TYR A 285 -19.62 -0.04 -0.08
CA TYR A 285 -20.46 0.43 1.02
C TYR A 285 -21.88 0.68 0.51
N ASN A 286 -22.84 -0.09 1.02
CA ASN A 286 -24.23 -0.02 0.62
C ASN A 286 -25.15 0.28 1.81
N VAL A 287 -26.20 1.04 1.55
CA VAL A 287 -27.25 1.35 2.54
C VAL A 287 -28.59 0.79 2.07
N SER A 288 -29.26 0.06 2.96
CA SER A 288 -30.61 -0.48 2.74
C SER A 288 -31.48 -0.25 3.97
N GLY A 289 -32.40 0.71 3.88
CA GLY A 289 -33.20 1.15 5.03
C GLY A 289 -32.32 1.77 6.11
N SER A 290 -32.42 1.25 7.34
CA SER A 290 -31.56 1.67 8.47
C SER A 290 -30.27 0.86 8.57
N THR A 291 -29.99 -0.03 7.63
CA THR A 291 -28.81 -0.91 7.66
C THR A 291 -27.75 -0.44 6.67
N GLY A 292 -26.55 -0.16 7.16
CA GLY A 292 -25.35 0.03 6.35
C GLY A 292 -24.52 -1.25 6.31
N ALA A 293 -24.02 -1.65 5.14
CA ALA A 293 -23.13 -2.79 4.96
C ALA A 293 -21.85 -2.32 4.27
N ILE A 294 -20.73 -2.44 4.99
CA ILE A 294 -19.38 -2.17 4.49
C ILE A 294 -18.74 -3.52 4.18
N VAL A 295 -18.30 -3.71 2.95
CA VAL A 295 -17.65 -4.93 2.48
C VAL A 295 -16.23 -4.59 2.09
N GLY A 296 -15.29 -5.43 2.51
CA GLY A 296 -13.90 -5.32 2.12
C GLY A 296 -13.24 -6.67 2.11
N HIS A 297 -11.93 -6.66 1.96
CA HIS A 297 -11.11 -7.87 2.03
C HIS A 297 -9.73 -7.58 2.62
N SER A 298 -9.07 -8.61 3.09
CA SER A 298 -7.74 -8.51 3.70
C SER A 298 -6.88 -9.72 3.35
N TRP A 299 -5.57 -9.52 3.35
CA TRP A 299 -4.56 -10.58 3.26
C TRP A 299 -3.24 -10.09 3.87
N GLY A 300 -2.36 -11.01 4.24
CA GLY A 300 -0.98 -10.67 4.57
C GLY A 300 -0.06 -11.12 3.44
N GLN A 301 0.88 -10.27 3.03
CA GLN A 301 1.85 -10.59 1.99
C GLN A 301 2.94 -11.54 2.51
N GLN A 302 3.32 -11.42 3.78
CA GLN A 302 4.34 -12.27 4.43
C GLN A 302 3.81 -13.05 5.65
N GLY A 303 2.59 -12.77 6.09
CA GLY A 303 2.00 -13.33 7.30
C GLY A 303 0.51 -13.64 7.16
N VAL A 304 -0.08 -14.14 8.23
CA VAL A 304 -1.52 -14.45 8.29
C VAL A 304 -2.29 -13.32 8.96
N VAL A 305 -3.50 -13.06 8.48
CA VAL A 305 -4.44 -12.17 9.16
C VAL A 305 -5.15 -12.96 10.25
N GLU A 306 -5.02 -12.54 11.51
CA GLU A 306 -5.65 -13.22 12.64
C GLU A 306 -7.12 -12.80 12.80
N ARG A 307 -7.40 -11.52 12.59
CA ARG A 307 -8.75 -10.95 12.62
C ARG A 307 -8.85 -9.66 11.82
N VAL A 308 -10.07 -9.27 11.51
CA VAL A 308 -10.41 -7.92 11.05
C VAL A 308 -11.29 -7.29 12.11
N GLU A 309 -10.94 -6.11 12.56
CA GLU A 309 -11.67 -5.37 13.58
C GLU A 309 -12.08 -3.99 13.07
N PHE A 310 -13.16 -3.46 13.63
CA PHE A 310 -13.67 -2.15 13.32
C PHE A 310 -14.08 -1.39 14.59
N ARG A 311 -14.04 -0.07 14.53
CA ARG A 311 -14.62 0.82 15.54
C ARG A 311 -15.38 1.96 14.88
N ILE A 312 -16.24 2.61 15.64
CA ILE A 312 -17.04 3.76 15.20
C ILE A 312 -16.64 4.97 16.04
N GLY A 313 -16.09 6.00 15.39
CA GLY A 313 -15.44 7.13 16.08
C GLY A 313 -14.38 6.62 17.06
N ASP A 314 -14.42 7.12 18.28
CA ASP A 314 -13.50 6.73 19.37
C ASP A 314 -14.04 5.55 20.21
N GLY A 315 -14.97 4.77 19.66
CA GLY A 315 -15.57 3.62 20.34
C GLY A 315 -14.63 2.41 20.48
N GLU A 316 -15.14 1.40 21.17
CA GLU A 316 -14.43 0.12 21.35
C GLU A 316 -14.31 -0.66 20.02
N TRP A 317 -13.21 -1.40 19.87
CA TRP A 317 -13.01 -2.30 18.75
C TRP A 317 -13.96 -3.50 18.82
N SER A 318 -14.53 -3.85 17.68
CA SER A 318 -15.40 -5.01 17.46
C SER A 318 -14.89 -5.82 16.29
N GLU A 319 -15.07 -7.14 16.31
CA GLU A 319 -14.62 -7.99 15.21
C GLU A 319 -15.60 -7.95 14.02
N ALA A 320 -15.08 -7.87 12.80
CA ALA A 320 -15.87 -7.95 11.57
C ALA A 320 -16.35 -9.40 11.31
N THR A 321 -17.37 -9.54 10.48
CA THR A 321 -17.83 -10.87 10.03
C THR A 321 -17.08 -11.27 8.77
N TYR A 322 -16.66 -12.51 8.64
CA TYR A 322 -15.95 -13.02 7.47
C TYR A 322 -16.49 -14.39 7.04
N GLU A 323 -16.48 -14.64 5.73
CA GLU A 323 -16.76 -15.96 5.16
C GLU A 323 -15.43 -16.70 5.00
N ILE A 324 -14.94 -17.38 6.04
CA ILE A 324 -13.68 -18.15 5.92
C ILE A 324 -13.98 -19.60 5.55
N ALA A 325 -13.39 -20.06 4.44
CA ALA A 325 -12.98 -21.44 4.20
C ALA A 325 -11.69 -21.69 5.00
N ASP A 326 -11.63 -22.80 5.75
CA ASP A 326 -10.61 -23.13 6.76
C ASP A 326 -9.14 -22.75 6.36
N ASN A 327 -8.32 -22.27 7.32
CA ASN A 327 -6.86 -22.02 7.24
C ASN A 327 -6.38 -20.96 6.21
N LEU A 328 -6.52 -19.66 6.53
CA LEU A 328 -5.93 -18.58 5.75
C LEU A 328 -4.39 -18.67 5.77
N SER A 329 -3.81 -18.87 4.60
CA SER A 329 -2.36 -18.84 4.38
C SER A 329 -1.88 -17.44 3.99
N ALA A 330 -0.58 -17.16 4.12
CA ALA A 330 -0.01 -15.92 3.59
C ALA A 330 -0.26 -15.83 2.07
N GLY A 331 -0.62 -14.64 1.58
CA GLY A 331 -1.01 -14.38 0.20
C GLY A 331 -2.48 -14.67 -0.13
N GLU A 332 -3.22 -15.36 0.74
CA GLU A 332 -4.63 -15.68 0.49
C GLU A 332 -5.55 -14.58 1.01
N SER A 333 -6.31 -13.96 0.10
CA SER A 333 -7.29 -12.92 0.45
C SER A 333 -8.64 -13.50 0.83
N PHE A 334 -9.30 -12.85 1.80
CA PHE A 334 -10.65 -13.21 2.23
C PHE A 334 -11.50 -11.96 2.44
N ASN A 335 -12.80 -12.11 2.19
CA ASN A 335 -13.75 -11.01 2.32
C ASN A 335 -14.27 -10.90 3.76
N TRP A 336 -14.40 -9.67 4.22
CA TRP A 336 -15.03 -9.31 5.47
C TRP A 336 -16.21 -8.35 5.24
N THR A 337 -17.12 -8.32 6.20
CA THR A 337 -18.33 -7.49 6.18
C THR A 337 -18.58 -6.92 7.57
N VAL A 338 -18.82 -5.62 7.61
CA VAL A 338 -19.28 -4.87 8.79
C VAL A 338 -20.70 -4.39 8.50
N VAL A 339 -21.64 -4.74 9.38
CA VAL A 339 -23.03 -4.31 9.27
C VAL A 339 -23.38 -3.41 10.44
N LEU A 340 -23.97 -2.27 10.11
CA LEU A 340 -24.25 -1.19 11.03
C LEU A 340 -25.75 -0.90 11.06
N ASP A 341 -26.29 -0.70 12.25
CA ASP A 341 -27.60 -0.08 12.45
C ASP A 341 -27.44 1.45 12.48
N LEU A 342 -27.71 2.10 11.35
CA LEU A 342 -27.58 3.54 11.18
C LEU A 342 -28.56 4.33 12.06
N ASP A 343 -29.68 3.72 12.47
CA ASP A 343 -30.60 4.35 13.42
C ASP A 343 -30.03 4.37 14.83
N GLY A 344 -29.23 3.37 15.19
CA GLY A 344 -28.50 3.31 16.46
C GLY A 344 -27.31 4.27 16.55
N LEU A 345 -26.83 4.81 15.42
CA LEU A 345 -25.69 5.72 15.39
C LEU A 345 -26.08 7.16 15.75
N SER A 346 -25.13 7.87 16.37
CA SER A 346 -25.25 9.31 16.63
C SER A 346 -25.57 10.06 15.34
N LYS A 347 -26.47 11.04 15.45
CA LYS A 347 -26.93 11.82 14.29
C LYS A 347 -25.76 12.54 13.59
N GLY A 348 -25.66 12.38 12.27
CA GLY A 348 -24.65 13.02 11.42
C GLY A 348 -23.53 12.06 11.02
N ASN A 349 -22.47 12.61 10.41
CA ASN A 349 -21.35 11.82 9.91
C ASN A 349 -20.58 11.15 11.06
N GLN A 350 -20.44 9.84 10.97
CA GLN A 350 -19.59 9.02 11.83
C GLN A 350 -18.50 8.38 10.98
N THR A 351 -17.29 8.26 11.51
CA THR A 351 -16.21 7.52 10.85
C THR A 351 -16.21 6.10 11.37
N VAL A 352 -16.24 5.14 10.46
CA VAL A 352 -16.00 3.72 10.74
C VAL A 352 -14.59 3.43 10.29
N GLU A 353 -13.76 3.00 11.22
CA GLU A 353 -12.38 2.59 10.97
C GLU A 353 -12.32 1.07 11.01
N ILE A 354 -11.78 0.45 9.97
CA ILE A 354 -11.65 -1.00 9.85
C ILE A 354 -10.18 -1.34 9.58
N ARG A 355 -9.61 -2.31 10.28
CA ARG A 355 -8.22 -2.76 10.08
C ARG A 355 -8.08 -4.27 10.22
N ALA A 356 -7.14 -4.83 9.48
CA ALA A 356 -6.68 -6.20 9.69
C ALA A 356 -5.63 -6.21 10.82
N VAL A 357 -5.55 -7.31 11.55
CA VAL A 357 -4.61 -7.47 12.68
C VAL A 357 -3.86 -8.80 12.57
N SER A 358 -2.57 -8.76 12.85
CA SER A 358 -1.69 -9.92 13.01
C SER A 358 -0.81 -9.70 14.25
N GLY A 359 -1.11 -10.39 15.35
CA GLY A 359 -0.45 -10.16 16.64
C GLY A 359 -0.70 -8.74 17.16
N GLU A 360 0.39 -7.98 17.36
CA GLU A 360 0.37 -6.57 17.77
C GLU A 360 0.37 -5.59 16.58
N MET A 361 0.55 -6.11 15.36
CA MET A 361 0.63 -5.31 14.14
C MET A 361 -0.73 -5.22 13.45
N ILE A 362 -0.94 -4.13 12.72
CA ILE A 362 -2.19 -3.81 12.04
C ILE A 362 -1.92 -3.34 10.61
N SER A 363 -2.91 -3.50 9.74
CA SER A 363 -2.88 -2.88 8.41
C SER A 363 -3.10 -1.38 8.53
N LEU A 364 -2.81 -0.65 7.46
CA LEU A 364 -3.44 0.65 7.26
C LEU A 364 -4.97 0.53 7.32
N PRO A 365 -5.67 1.45 8.00
CA PRO A 365 -7.11 1.35 8.16
C PRO A 365 -7.86 1.73 6.88
N VAL A 366 -9.00 1.10 6.68
CA VAL A 366 -10.06 1.58 5.80
C VAL A 366 -10.94 2.53 6.60
N LEU A 367 -11.10 3.75 6.11
CA LEU A 367 -11.91 4.80 6.74
C LEU A 367 -13.18 5.06 5.91
N VAL A 368 -14.35 4.71 6.46
CA VAL A 368 -15.65 4.91 5.81
C VAL A 368 -16.47 5.93 6.59
N THR A 369 -16.96 6.96 5.91
CA THR A 369 -17.92 7.90 6.52
C THR A 369 -19.34 7.36 6.33
N VAL A 370 -20.07 7.18 7.43
CA VAL A 370 -21.48 6.75 7.45
C VAL A 370 -22.35 7.82 8.09
N GLU A 371 -23.60 7.97 7.65
CA GLU A 371 -24.53 8.93 8.23
C GLU A 371 -25.46 8.24 9.24
N GLY A 372 -25.32 8.58 10.52
CA GLY A 372 -26.23 8.13 11.57
C GLY A 372 -27.50 8.98 11.63
N THR A 373 -28.64 8.36 11.92
CA THR A 373 -29.93 9.07 12.00
C THR A 373 -30.28 9.49 13.43
N GLY A 374 -29.73 8.79 14.45
CA GLY A 374 -29.98 9.04 15.88
C GLY A 374 -31.35 8.57 16.39
N LEU A 375 -32.15 7.87 15.57
CA LEU A 375 -33.52 7.48 15.90
C LEU A 375 -33.60 6.38 16.98
N GLY A 376 -32.62 5.49 17.06
CA GLY A 376 -32.55 4.40 18.04
C GLY A 376 -32.08 4.84 19.43
N MET A 377 -31.30 5.93 19.50
CA MET A 377 -30.77 6.47 20.76
C MET A 377 -31.85 7.07 21.67
N GLU A 378 -33.01 7.50 21.13
CA GLU A 378 -34.14 8.00 21.92
C GLU A 378 -34.95 6.91 22.64
N SER A 379 -34.68 5.62 22.40
CA SER A 379 -35.56 4.50 22.82
C SER A 379 -34.95 3.45 23.76
N SER A 380 -33.72 3.59 24.24
CA SER A 380 -33.04 2.50 24.99
C SER A 380 -33.23 2.56 26.52
N SER A 381 -34.37 2.05 27.00
CA SER A 381 -34.44 1.38 28.30
C SER A 381 -34.85 -0.09 28.11
N GLY A 382 -33.86 -0.96 27.88
CA GLY A 382 -33.99 -2.42 27.98
C GLY A 382 -34.37 -3.15 26.68
N GLY A 383 -33.37 -3.63 25.93
CA GLY A 383 -33.64 -4.52 24.78
C GLY A 383 -32.46 -4.91 23.88
N VAL A 384 -31.21 -4.56 24.22
CA VAL A 384 -30.05 -4.63 23.31
C VAL A 384 -29.67 -6.07 22.88
N VAL A 385 -29.98 -7.10 23.67
CA VAL A 385 -29.40 -8.45 23.48
C VAL A 385 -30.15 -9.31 22.44
N LEU A 386 -31.46 -9.12 22.24
CA LEU A 386 -32.25 -9.95 21.31
C LEU A 386 -32.21 -9.46 19.86
N TYR A 387 -31.94 -8.17 19.63
CA TYR A 387 -31.84 -7.58 18.28
C TYR A 387 -30.50 -7.92 17.59
N ALA A 388 -29.41 -8.04 18.36
CA ALA A 388 -28.08 -8.36 17.83
C ALA A 388 -28.01 -9.74 17.15
N ILE A 389 -28.73 -10.74 17.68
CA ILE A 389 -28.76 -12.11 17.11
C ILE A 389 -29.56 -12.14 15.79
N GLY A 390 -30.67 -11.41 15.72
CA GLY A 390 -31.46 -11.28 14.49
C GLY A 390 -30.72 -10.55 13.38
N LEU A 391 -29.97 -9.50 13.74
CA LEU A 391 -29.10 -8.78 12.81
C LEU A 391 -27.97 -9.68 12.29
N ALA A 392 -27.29 -10.43 13.16
CA ALA A 392 -26.20 -11.35 12.77
C ALA A 392 -26.65 -12.45 11.78
N VAL A 393 -27.88 -12.96 11.91
CA VAL A 393 -28.43 -13.93 10.95
C VAL A 393 -28.77 -13.26 9.62
N LEU A 394 -29.29 -12.03 9.64
CA LEU A 394 -29.54 -11.25 8.43
C LEU A 394 -28.23 -10.85 7.72
N VAL A 395 -27.18 -10.54 8.49
CA VAL A 395 -25.81 -10.25 8.04
C VAL A 395 -25.25 -11.45 7.28
N MET A 396 -25.32 -12.65 7.84
CA MET A 396 -24.84 -13.87 7.17
C MET A 396 -25.63 -14.17 5.89
N LEU A 397 -26.94 -13.89 5.86
CA LEU A 397 -27.76 -14.12 4.68
C LEU A 397 -27.52 -13.08 3.58
N LEU A 398 -27.30 -11.81 3.93
CA LEU A 398 -27.02 -10.74 2.97
C LEU A 398 -25.59 -10.82 2.42
N ALA A 399 -24.60 -11.13 3.27
CA ALA A 399 -23.23 -11.38 2.86
C ALA A 399 -23.15 -12.56 1.88
N ALA A 400 -23.83 -13.68 2.19
CA ALA A 400 -23.86 -14.84 1.29
C ALA A 400 -24.53 -14.54 -0.05
N VAL A 401 -25.58 -13.71 -0.09
CA VAL A 401 -26.28 -13.36 -1.34
C VAL A 401 -25.46 -12.39 -2.18
N LEU A 402 -24.75 -11.43 -1.56
CA LEU A 402 -23.89 -10.47 -2.24
C LEU A 402 -22.59 -11.13 -2.73
N GLY A 403 -21.97 -11.98 -1.90
CA GLY A 403 -20.81 -12.81 -2.27
C GLY A 403 -21.12 -13.74 -3.44
N TRP A 404 -22.30 -14.39 -3.44
CA TRP A 404 -22.71 -15.25 -4.55
C TRP A 404 -22.92 -14.50 -5.88
N ARG A 405 -23.46 -13.27 -5.83
CA ARG A 405 -23.61 -12.43 -7.03
C ARG A 405 -22.28 -11.97 -7.60
N MET A 406 -21.32 -11.57 -6.75
CA MET A 406 -20.00 -11.13 -7.20
C MET A 406 -19.14 -12.29 -7.72
N HIS A 407 -19.22 -13.47 -7.08
CA HIS A 407 -18.55 -14.68 -7.57
C HIS A 407 -19.05 -15.09 -8.96
N SER A 408 -20.36 -14.98 -9.24
CA SER A 408 -20.92 -15.31 -10.56
C SER A 408 -20.38 -14.44 -11.70
N VAL A 409 -20.06 -13.17 -11.41
CA VAL A 409 -19.46 -12.23 -12.39
C VAL A 409 -17.98 -12.55 -12.63
N SER A 410 -17.23 -12.93 -11.59
CA SER A 410 -15.84 -13.40 -11.74
C SER A 410 -15.75 -14.69 -12.58
N SER A 411 -16.72 -15.59 -12.43
CA SER A 411 -16.73 -16.87 -13.15
C SER A 411 -17.02 -16.74 -14.65
N GLU A 412 -17.61 -15.62 -15.10
CA GLU A 412 -17.80 -15.32 -16.52
C GLU A 412 -16.51 -14.81 -17.18
N LEU A 413 -15.61 -14.17 -16.43
CA LEU A 413 -14.29 -13.73 -16.91
C LEU A 413 -13.30 -14.90 -17.03
N SER A 414 -13.42 -15.95 -16.22
CA SER A 414 -12.52 -17.12 -16.24
C SER A 414 -12.87 -18.18 -17.29
N ARG A 415 -13.94 -18.00 -18.08
CA ARG A 415 -14.43 -19.02 -19.01
C ARG A 415 -13.66 -19.16 -20.33
N ASP A 416 -12.74 -18.23 -20.62
CA ASP A 416 -11.91 -18.26 -21.82
C ASP A 416 -10.46 -18.66 -21.49
N SER A 417 -10.24 -19.93 -21.11
CA SER A 417 -8.92 -20.59 -21.23
C SER A 417 -9.07 -22.12 -21.22
N PRO A 418 -8.41 -22.86 -22.13
CA PRO A 418 -8.67 -24.28 -22.34
C PRO A 418 -7.97 -25.20 -21.32
N ASN A 419 -8.75 -26.16 -20.81
CA ASN A 419 -8.37 -27.25 -19.90
C ASN A 419 -7.17 -28.09 -20.36
N LEU A 420 -6.22 -28.37 -19.44
CA LEU A 420 -5.35 -29.54 -19.49
C LEU A 420 -5.42 -30.30 -18.15
N ASN A 421 -6.07 -31.47 -18.18
CA ASN A 421 -6.16 -32.44 -17.09
C ASN A 421 -4.79 -33.10 -16.83
N GLN A 422 -4.39 -33.21 -15.55
CA GLN A 422 -3.61 -34.37 -15.12
C GLN A 422 -3.92 -34.79 -13.68
N SER A 423 -4.34 -36.05 -13.53
CA SER A 423 -4.70 -36.73 -12.28
C SER A 423 -3.48 -37.12 -11.44
N VAL A 424 -3.52 -36.86 -10.13
CA VAL A 424 -2.61 -37.45 -9.14
C VAL A 424 -3.44 -38.07 -8.02
N MET A 425 -3.01 -39.25 -7.58
CA MET A 425 -3.71 -40.18 -6.70
C MET A 425 -3.49 -39.85 -5.22
N ASP A 426 -4.55 -39.95 -4.42
CA ASP A 426 -4.52 -39.85 -2.96
C ASP A 426 -3.87 -41.07 -2.30
N ALA A 427 -3.10 -40.82 -1.23
CA ALA A 427 -2.59 -41.83 -0.32
C ALA A 427 -3.07 -41.53 1.10
N GLU A 428 -3.79 -42.49 1.68
CA GLU A 428 -4.36 -42.48 3.03
C GLU A 428 -3.36 -43.11 4.03
N LEU A 429 -3.24 -42.53 5.23
CA LEU A 429 -2.53 -43.11 6.38
C LEU A 429 -3.38 -42.98 7.65
N VAL A 430 -3.44 -44.07 8.41
CA VAL A 430 -4.36 -44.34 9.53
C VAL A 430 -3.59 -44.49 10.86
N VAL A 431 -3.95 -43.63 11.82
CA VAL A 431 -4.17 -43.81 13.29
C VAL A 431 -3.01 -44.03 14.28
N SER A 432 -3.01 -43.26 15.39
CA SER A 432 -3.18 -43.78 16.78
C SER A 432 -3.45 -42.67 17.82
N ASP A 433 -4.37 -43.00 18.73
CA ASP A 433 -4.86 -42.25 19.91
C ASP A 433 -3.80 -42.15 21.03
N ASP A 434 -3.81 -41.07 21.84
CA ASP A 434 -4.34 -41.04 23.24
C ASP A 434 -3.97 -39.72 23.98
N GLU A 435 -4.68 -39.46 25.09
CA GLU A 435 -4.57 -38.38 26.10
C GLU A 435 -5.45 -37.12 25.95
N SER A 436 -6.47 -37.04 26.82
CA SER A 436 -7.32 -35.88 27.09
C SER A 436 -6.70 -34.91 28.13
N PRO A 437 -6.65 -33.60 27.87
CA PRO A 437 -6.45 -32.59 28.92
C PRO A 437 -7.64 -31.63 29.06
N THR A 438 -7.99 -31.42 30.33
CA THR A 438 -8.82 -30.38 30.97
C THR A 438 -9.18 -29.12 30.17
N ASP A 439 -10.48 -28.80 30.19
CA ASP A 439 -11.16 -27.66 29.54
C ASP A 439 -10.70 -26.27 30.03
N ASP A 440 -9.63 -25.71 29.44
CA ASP A 440 -9.39 -24.26 29.40
C ASP A 440 -9.56 -23.73 27.98
N PHE A 441 -10.82 -23.68 27.53
CA PHE A 441 -11.16 -23.21 26.19
C PHE A 441 -10.91 -21.71 26.00
N GLU A 442 -10.76 -20.91 27.06
CA GLU A 442 -10.59 -19.46 26.89
C GLU A 442 -9.17 -19.07 26.49
N SER A 443 -8.17 -19.88 26.85
CA SER A 443 -6.78 -19.68 26.43
C SER A 443 -6.49 -20.12 25.00
N LEU A 444 -7.37 -20.92 24.39
CA LEU A 444 -7.19 -21.44 23.03
C LEU A 444 -7.47 -20.37 21.98
N THR A 445 -6.76 -20.43 20.88
CA THR A 445 -7.03 -19.63 19.68
C THR A 445 -8.37 -20.04 19.05
N VAL A 446 -8.94 -19.16 18.22
CA VAL A 446 -10.17 -19.48 17.47
C VAL A 446 -9.97 -20.72 16.58
N ALA A 447 -8.78 -20.90 16.02
CA ALA A 447 -8.43 -22.07 15.21
C ALA A 447 -8.49 -23.37 16.04
N GLU A 448 -7.85 -23.38 17.22
CA GLU A 448 -7.85 -24.54 18.11
C GLU A 448 -9.26 -24.88 18.62
N LEU A 449 -10.08 -23.86 18.95
CA LEU A 449 -11.47 -24.07 19.35
C LEU A 449 -12.33 -24.66 18.23
N LYS A 450 -12.14 -24.20 16.99
CA LYS A 450 -12.86 -24.74 15.83
C LYS A 450 -12.41 -26.15 15.50
N ASP A 451 -11.13 -26.48 15.67
CA ASP A 451 -10.64 -27.84 15.47
C ASP A 451 -11.24 -28.83 16.48
N LEU A 452 -11.31 -28.43 17.76
CA LEU A 452 -12.02 -29.20 18.79
C LEU A 452 -13.51 -29.37 18.49
N LEU A 453 -14.18 -28.33 17.98
CA LEU A 453 -15.58 -28.41 17.57
C LEU A 453 -15.75 -29.36 16.37
N GLN A 454 -14.83 -29.34 15.41
CA GLN A 454 -14.83 -30.23 14.26
C GLN A 454 -14.63 -31.69 14.67
N GLN A 455 -13.68 -31.97 15.57
CA GLN A 455 -13.48 -33.30 16.15
C GLN A 455 -14.74 -33.80 16.87
N LYS A 456 -15.52 -32.90 17.47
CA LYS A 456 -16.82 -33.20 18.11
C LYS A 456 -18.02 -33.17 17.16
N GLY A 457 -17.84 -32.86 15.86
CA GLY A 457 -18.93 -32.76 14.88
C GLY A 457 -19.91 -31.60 15.13
N LEU A 458 -19.46 -30.57 15.84
CA LEU A 458 -20.25 -29.39 16.21
C LEU A 458 -20.03 -28.25 15.21
N SER A 459 -20.99 -27.32 15.14
CA SER A 459 -20.87 -26.13 14.28
C SER A 459 -19.60 -25.34 14.60
N LYS A 460 -18.91 -24.82 13.58
CA LYS A 460 -17.71 -23.98 13.68
C LYS A 460 -17.98 -22.47 13.50
N SER A 461 -19.25 -22.07 13.39
CA SER A 461 -19.61 -20.66 13.13
C SER A 461 -19.72 -19.81 14.40
N GLY A 462 -19.47 -18.50 14.26
CA GLY A 462 -19.58 -17.51 15.33
C GLY A 462 -18.23 -16.97 15.81
N ASN A 463 -18.28 -16.00 16.73
CA ASN A 463 -17.10 -15.40 17.35
C ASN A 463 -16.45 -16.36 18.37
N LYS A 464 -15.27 -16.02 18.89
CA LYS A 464 -14.54 -16.85 19.87
C LYS A 464 -15.42 -17.33 21.03
N GLN A 465 -16.24 -16.44 21.60
CA GLN A 465 -17.13 -16.77 22.71
C GLN A 465 -18.18 -17.82 22.32
N ASN A 466 -18.77 -17.70 21.11
CA ASN A 466 -19.74 -18.68 20.61
C ASN A 466 -19.13 -20.09 20.45
N LEU A 467 -17.82 -20.18 20.21
CA LEU A 467 -17.11 -21.46 20.06
C LEU A 467 -16.81 -22.09 21.43
N VAL A 468 -16.33 -21.28 22.37
CA VAL A 468 -16.08 -21.68 23.77
C VAL A 468 -17.36 -22.19 24.42
N ASP A 469 -18.46 -21.44 24.30
CA ASP A 469 -19.75 -21.82 24.90
C ASP A 469 -20.24 -23.15 24.33
N ARG A 470 -20.06 -23.37 23.02
CA ARG A 470 -20.47 -24.60 22.33
C ARG A 470 -19.65 -25.83 22.74
N LEU A 471 -18.38 -25.65 23.06
CA LEU A 471 -17.51 -26.68 23.62
C LEU A 471 -17.77 -26.94 25.10
N ARG A 472 -18.29 -25.97 25.85
CA ARG A 472 -18.71 -26.15 27.25
C ARG A 472 -20.04 -26.89 27.37
N ASP A 473 -20.93 -26.72 26.39
CA ASP A 473 -22.27 -27.32 26.40
C ASP A 473 -22.33 -28.76 25.85
N ASN A 474 -21.23 -29.32 25.32
CA ASN A 474 -21.13 -30.66 24.70
C ASN A 474 -19.80 -31.37 25.00
#